data_AF-A0A8S2PB38-F1
#
_entry.id   AF-A0A8S2PB38-F1
#
_cell.length_a   1.000
_cell.length_b   1.000
_cell.length_c   1.000
_cell.angle_alpha   90.00
_cell.angle_beta   90.00
_cell.angle_gamma   90.00
#
_symmetry.space_group_name_H-M   'P 1'
#
loop_
_entity.id
_entity.type
_entity.pdbx_description
1 polymer ?
#
loop_
_entity_poly.entity_id
_entity_poly.type
_entity_poly.pdbx_seq_one_letter_code
_entity_poly.pdbx_strand_id
1 'polypeptide(L)'
;MSYQTRRLSDPPDYFNKLTTKQKRNWRKTTKKIEKNEELRTRYRPFQSSSNITVIHLHYKSTINIIDELITKVKQTTRYVLDTESEEGERNNQGALIQIQFVHSITQSTIILIETNYLPNPQSILFARIEELCSIIFSNNNEIISWGTIAEEFEHFHYLGLIHLGKNIDDINLQSRFSDWKNNSKTHPEMERRDEITGHVSLDMLDISGDDDDMDDEQPNYNFQVNTHQQRSNIEWSLQAAVATTLDKFLDKTETINHWKCGLNFELNTWQNKLFSRNRYDKQIEQTKRLKMKQYAIDDCTSVTEIFFIMYPSKINHNNEVKNEIPPATTATTATRRTILDLRDDLSDISEDELIEILKPKFDKPQTTLQILNEEPATLTIQATAEEMNEFNLTDEQPQQSQTTT
;
A
#
# COMPACT_ATOMS: atom_id res chain seq x y z
N MET A 1 -26.06 17.19 29.24
CA MET A 1 -24.63 17.58 29.25
C MET A 1 -24.12 17.46 27.82
N SER A 2 -23.80 18.58 27.15
CA SER A 2 -23.21 18.53 25.82
C SER A 2 -21.73 18.18 25.95
N TYR A 3 -21.32 17.01 25.47
CA TYR A 3 -19.91 16.73 25.30
C TYR A 3 -19.38 17.64 24.20
N GLN A 4 -18.68 18.71 24.58
CA GLN A 4 -17.90 19.50 23.63
C GLN A 4 -16.91 18.54 22.96
N THR A 5 -17.05 18.39 21.64
CA THR A 5 -16.16 17.53 20.87
C THR A 5 -14.84 18.28 20.76
N ARG A 6 -13.85 17.92 21.62
CA ARG A 6 -12.46 18.41 21.50
C ARG A 6 -12.02 18.24 20.05
N ARG A 7 -11.37 19.26 19.48
CA ARG A 7 -10.75 19.13 18.16
C ARG A 7 -9.57 18.15 18.27
N LEU A 8 -9.28 17.42 17.20
CA LEU A 8 -8.13 16.51 17.15
C LEU A 8 -6.81 17.24 17.49
N SER A 9 -6.71 18.50 17.08
CA SER A 9 -5.64 19.44 17.37
C SER A 9 -5.43 19.78 18.85
N ASP A 10 -6.39 19.50 19.74
CA ASP A 10 -6.26 19.85 21.15
C ASP A 10 -5.30 18.87 21.85
N PRO A 11 -4.15 19.35 22.37
CA PRO A 11 -3.16 18.46 22.97
C PRO A 11 -3.75 17.70 24.16
N PRO A 12 -3.49 16.39 24.30
CA PRO A 12 -3.93 15.64 25.46
C PRO A 12 -3.23 16.12 26.74
N ASP A 13 -3.79 15.83 27.91
CA ASP A 13 -3.31 16.38 29.19
C ASP A 13 -1.87 15.93 29.53
N TYR A 14 -1.40 14.82 28.96
CA TYR A 14 -0.02 14.35 29.08
C TYR A 14 0.96 15.02 28.09
N PHE A 15 0.47 15.77 27.10
CA PHE A 15 1.31 16.40 26.07
C PHE A 15 2.40 17.28 26.68
N ASN A 16 2.08 17.99 27.76
CA ASN A 16 3.05 18.85 28.44
C ASN A 16 4.21 18.06 29.08
N LYS A 17 4.01 16.77 29.38
CA LYS A 17 5.02 15.86 29.95
C LYS A 17 5.93 15.23 28.90
N LEU A 18 5.61 15.36 27.62
CA LEU A 18 6.42 14.84 26.51
C LEU A 18 7.70 15.66 26.31
N THR A 19 8.75 15.01 25.80
CA THR A 19 9.98 15.69 25.35
C THR A 19 9.70 16.59 24.13
N THR A 20 10.60 17.52 23.82
CA THR A 20 10.45 18.38 22.63
C THR A 20 10.33 17.58 21.33
N LYS A 21 11.14 16.52 21.18
CA LYS A 21 11.07 15.60 20.03
C LYS A 21 9.71 14.90 19.96
N GLN A 22 9.22 14.34 21.07
CA GLN A 22 7.91 13.70 21.14
C GLN A 22 6.76 14.67 20.83
N LYS A 23 6.83 15.92 21.33
CA LYS A 23 5.85 16.97 21.02
C LYS A 23 5.84 17.32 19.53
N ARG A 24 7.02 17.42 18.91
CA ARG A 24 7.18 17.67 17.47
C ARG A 24 6.57 16.53 16.66
N ASN A 25 6.93 15.28 16.97
CA ASN A 25 6.37 14.10 16.30
C ASN A 25 4.85 14.06 16.44
N TRP A 26 4.31 14.20 17.66
CA TRP A 26 2.87 14.22 17.89
C TRP A 26 2.15 15.28 17.03
N ARG A 27 2.71 16.49 16.91
CA ARG A 27 2.14 17.55 16.06
C ARG A 27 2.18 17.18 14.58
N LYS A 28 3.30 16.60 14.10
CA LYS A 28 3.44 16.13 12.72
C LYS A 28 2.40 15.05 12.42
N THR A 29 2.33 13.99 13.24
CA THR A 29 1.39 12.88 13.09
C THR A 29 -0.06 13.36 13.16
N THR A 30 -0.40 14.24 14.12
CA THR A 30 -1.77 14.78 14.24
C THR A 30 -2.19 15.56 13.00
N LYS A 31 -1.30 16.42 12.46
CA LYS A 31 -1.57 17.15 11.21
C LYS A 31 -1.75 16.21 10.03
N LYS A 32 -0.92 15.15 9.92
CA LYS A 32 -1.05 14.14 8.85
C LYS A 32 -2.40 13.43 8.93
N ILE A 33 -2.83 13.04 10.13
CA ILE A 33 -4.14 12.42 10.36
C ILE A 33 -5.28 13.38 10.02
N GLU A 34 -5.24 14.63 10.48
CA GLU A 34 -6.27 15.63 10.18
C GLU A 34 -6.40 15.87 8.67
N LYS A 35 -5.27 15.99 7.96
CA LYS A 35 -5.25 16.10 6.49
C LYS A 35 -5.85 14.85 5.82
N ASN A 36 -5.53 13.66 6.33
CA ASN A 36 -6.08 12.41 5.81
C ASN A 36 -7.62 12.36 6.00
N GLU A 37 -8.13 12.73 7.17
CA GLU A 37 -9.57 12.82 7.42
C GLU A 37 -10.26 13.90 6.57
N GLU A 38 -9.62 15.06 6.37
CA GLU A 38 -10.14 16.09 5.46
C GLU A 38 -10.31 15.52 4.04
N LEU A 39 -9.28 14.84 3.52
CA LEU A 39 -9.36 14.21 2.20
C LEU A 39 -10.41 13.10 2.16
N ARG A 40 -10.51 12.28 3.21
CA ARG A 40 -11.52 11.22 3.33
C ARG A 40 -12.95 11.75 3.28
N THR A 41 -13.19 12.91 3.90
CA THR A 41 -14.52 13.55 3.86
C THR A 41 -14.83 14.22 2.53
N ARG A 42 -13.80 14.65 1.78
CA ARG A 42 -13.94 15.37 0.51
C ARG A 42 -14.08 14.44 -0.69
N TYR A 43 -13.32 13.35 -0.73
CA TYR A 43 -13.23 12.46 -1.90
C TYR A 43 -13.78 11.07 -1.60
N ARG A 44 -14.22 10.37 -2.63
CA ARG A 44 -14.69 8.98 -2.49
C ARG A 44 -13.49 8.06 -2.25
N PRO A 45 -13.63 6.97 -1.46
CA PRO A 45 -12.57 5.99 -1.29
C PRO A 45 -12.05 5.50 -2.65
N PHE A 46 -10.74 5.34 -2.76
CA PHE A 46 -10.11 4.78 -3.93
C PHE A 46 -10.57 3.33 -4.08
N GLN A 47 -10.94 2.99 -5.31
CA GLN A 47 -11.24 1.63 -5.73
C GLN A 47 -10.64 1.48 -7.12
N SER A 48 -9.83 0.45 -7.32
CA SER A 48 -9.26 0.16 -8.62
C SER A 48 -10.38 -0.15 -9.62
N SER A 49 -10.23 0.37 -10.83
CA SER A 49 -11.06 0.07 -11.99
C SER A 49 -10.71 -1.29 -12.63
N SER A 50 -9.60 -1.90 -12.24
CA SER A 50 -9.11 -3.15 -12.81
C SER A 50 -9.58 -4.38 -12.03
N ASN A 51 -9.78 -5.49 -12.73
CA ASN A 51 -9.97 -6.80 -12.11
C ASN A 51 -8.62 -7.33 -11.66
N ILE A 52 -8.42 -7.38 -10.34
CA ILE A 52 -7.13 -7.72 -9.73
C ILE A 52 -7.19 -9.14 -9.16
N THR A 53 -6.27 -9.99 -9.62
CA THR A 53 -5.96 -11.25 -8.94
C THR A 53 -4.81 -11.02 -7.96
N VAL A 54 -4.99 -11.35 -6.70
CA VAL A 54 -3.95 -11.15 -5.65
C VAL A 54 -3.36 -12.51 -5.27
N ILE A 55 -2.04 -12.63 -5.29
CA ILE A 55 -1.33 -13.87 -4.95
C ILE A 55 -0.26 -13.57 -3.90
N HIS A 56 -0.29 -14.28 -2.78
CA HIS A 56 0.73 -14.19 -1.73
C HIS A 56 1.87 -15.18 -2.01
N LEU A 57 3.11 -14.69 -1.97
CA LEU A 57 4.32 -15.49 -2.10
C LEU A 57 5.04 -15.61 -0.76
N HIS A 58 5.21 -16.85 -0.30
CA HIS A 58 5.81 -17.23 0.97
C HIS A 58 6.19 -18.73 0.98
N TYR A 59 6.70 -19.24 2.09
CA TYR A 59 7.20 -20.62 2.24
C TYR A 59 6.14 -21.72 2.07
N LYS A 60 4.85 -21.39 2.19
CA LYS A 60 3.73 -22.32 1.89
C LYS A 60 3.22 -22.26 0.46
N SER A 61 3.75 -21.36 -0.38
CA SER A 61 3.32 -21.28 -1.78
C SER A 61 3.72 -22.55 -2.53
N THR A 62 2.90 -22.99 -3.47
CA THR A 62 3.19 -24.19 -4.26
C THR A 62 4.02 -23.84 -5.49
N ILE A 63 4.83 -24.80 -5.96
CA ILE A 63 5.61 -24.64 -7.20
C ILE A 63 4.68 -24.32 -8.39
N ASN A 64 3.52 -24.97 -8.46
CA ASN A 64 2.54 -24.73 -9.53
C ASN A 64 2.11 -23.26 -9.61
N ILE A 65 1.85 -22.61 -8.46
CA ILE A 65 1.49 -21.18 -8.44
C ILE A 65 2.64 -20.33 -8.99
N ILE A 66 3.89 -20.64 -8.64
CA ILE A 66 5.06 -19.91 -9.16
C ILE A 66 5.22 -20.15 -10.66
N ASP A 67 5.00 -21.37 -11.15
CA ASP A 67 5.10 -21.72 -12.56
C ASP A 67 4.04 -21.01 -13.42
N GLU A 68 2.82 -20.88 -12.89
CA GLU A 68 1.77 -20.06 -13.49
C GLU A 68 2.16 -18.58 -13.54
N LEU A 69 2.74 -18.05 -12.46
CA LEU A 69 3.26 -16.68 -12.43
C LEU A 69 4.41 -16.47 -13.42
N ILE A 70 5.33 -17.44 -13.54
CA ILE A 70 6.42 -17.42 -14.52
C ILE A 70 5.86 -17.44 -15.96
N THR A 71 4.74 -18.10 -16.19
CA THR A 71 4.08 -18.08 -17.50
C THR A 71 3.48 -16.69 -17.78
N LYS A 72 2.84 -16.07 -16.77
CA LYS A 72 2.25 -14.73 -16.87
C LYS A 72 3.30 -13.63 -17.05
N VAL A 73 4.38 -13.65 -16.27
CA VAL A 73 5.47 -12.65 -16.34
C VAL A 73 6.16 -12.67 -17.71
N LYS A 74 6.32 -13.85 -18.33
CA LYS A 74 6.90 -13.96 -19.69
C LYS A 74 6.04 -13.29 -20.78
N GLN A 75 4.77 -13.03 -20.49
CA GLN A 75 3.83 -12.36 -21.38
C GLN A 75 3.58 -10.90 -20.98
N THR A 76 4.23 -10.43 -19.91
CA THR A 76 4.04 -9.10 -19.33
C THR A 76 5.34 -8.32 -19.45
N THR A 77 5.27 -7.06 -19.88
CA THR A 77 6.46 -6.20 -20.00
C THR A 77 6.39 -4.96 -19.13
N ARG A 78 5.27 -4.76 -18.42
CA ARG A 78 5.02 -3.58 -17.58
C ARG A 78 4.63 -4.00 -16.18
N TYR A 79 5.34 -3.43 -15.21
CA TYR A 79 5.18 -3.74 -13.80
C TYR A 79 5.05 -2.44 -13.02
N VAL A 80 4.17 -2.45 -12.02
CA VAL A 80 4.16 -1.40 -11.00
C VAL A 80 4.67 -2.01 -9.70
N LEU A 81 5.54 -1.26 -9.02
CA LEU A 81 6.22 -1.68 -7.82
C LEU A 81 5.95 -0.70 -6.69
N ASP A 82 5.80 -1.26 -5.51
CA ASP A 82 5.74 -0.56 -4.23
C ASP A 82 6.29 -1.50 -3.15
N THR A 83 6.77 -0.93 -2.04
CA THR A 83 7.37 -1.72 -0.95
C THR A 83 6.95 -1.19 0.41
N GLU A 84 6.86 -2.08 1.39
CA GLU A 84 6.63 -1.68 2.78
C GLU A 84 7.74 -2.23 3.67
N SER A 85 8.26 -1.35 4.51
CA SER A 85 9.28 -1.67 5.52
C SER A 85 8.68 -1.58 6.91
N GLU A 86 9.28 -2.28 7.86
CA GLU A 86 8.88 -2.14 9.26
C GLU A 86 9.67 -1.02 9.92
N GLU A 87 8.93 -0.06 10.45
CA GLU A 87 9.47 1.03 11.25
C GLU A 87 9.65 0.57 12.70
N GLY A 88 10.84 0.79 13.28
CA GLY A 88 11.07 0.59 14.72
C GLY A 88 12.18 -0.41 15.10
N GLU A 89 12.70 -1.18 14.15
CA GLU A 89 13.98 -1.86 14.35
C GLU A 89 15.10 -0.99 13.76
N ARG A 90 16.26 -0.91 14.43
CA ARG A 90 17.40 -0.05 14.03
C ARG A 90 17.89 -0.24 12.60
N ASN A 91 17.53 -1.36 12.00
CA ASN A 91 17.62 -1.58 10.58
C ASN A 91 16.20 -1.75 10.08
N ASN A 92 15.66 -0.72 9.41
CA ASN A 92 14.45 -0.87 8.61
C ASN A 92 14.68 -2.09 7.70
N GLN A 93 13.89 -3.14 7.94
CA GLN A 93 13.93 -4.34 7.13
C GLN A 93 12.70 -4.33 6.27
N GLY A 94 12.92 -4.47 4.96
CA GLY A 94 11.86 -4.62 4.00
C GLY A 94 10.98 -5.81 4.36
N ALA A 95 9.67 -5.57 4.49
CA ALA A 95 8.71 -6.55 5.01
C ALA A 95 7.77 -7.10 3.92
N LEU A 96 7.42 -6.27 2.95
CA LEU A 96 6.54 -6.61 1.84
C LEU A 96 7.08 -6.00 0.54
N ILE A 97 7.03 -6.79 -0.54
CA ILE A 97 7.19 -6.27 -1.90
C ILE A 97 5.89 -6.49 -2.65
N GLN A 98 5.36 -5.43 -3.23
CA GLN A 98 4.14 -5.42 -4.04
C GLN A 98 4.56 -5.28 -5.50
N ILE A 99 4.14 -6.23 -6.34
CA ILE A 99 4.40 -6.14 -7.78
C ILE A 99 3.11 -6.41 -8.55
N GLN A 100 2.64 -5.40 -9.27
CA GLN A 100 1.50 -5.50 -10.16
C GLN A 100 1.97 -5.84 -11.58
N PHE A 101 1.50 -6.97 -12.10
CA PHE A 101 1.64 -7.37 -13.49
C PHE A 101 0.50 -6.71 -14.27
N VAL A 102 0.84 -5.75 -15.12
CA VAL A 102 -0.16 -4.97 -15.88
C VAL A 102 -0.45 -5.69 -17.21
N HIS A 103 -1.41 -6.63 -17.18
CA HIS A 103 -1.81 -7.39 -18.38
C HIS A 103 -2.56 -6.49 -19.37
N SER A 104 -3.53 -5.73 -18.86
CA SER A 104 -4.33 -4.76 -19.61
C SER A 104 -4.90 -3.70 -18.66
N ILE A 105 -5.60 -2.69 -19.20
CA ILE A 105 -6.30 -1.68 -18.38
C ILE A 105 -7.37 -2.27 -17.45
N THR A 106 -7.96 -3.42 -17.81
CA THR A 106 -9.06 -4.03 -17.05
C THR A 106 -8.63 -5.26 -16.26
N GLN A 107 -7.39 -5.72 -16.41
CA GLN A 107 -6.92 -6.96 -15.78
C GLN A 107 -5.48 -6.82 -15.31
N SER A 108 -5.25 -7.15 -14.04
CA SER A 108 -3.92 -7.16 -13.43
C SER A 108 -3.77 -8.33 -12.48
N THR A 109 -2.53 -8.71 -12.21
CA THR A 109 -2.20 -9.64 -11.13
C THR A 109 -1.24 -8.95 -10.17
N ILE A 110 -1.56 -8.89 -8.89
CA ILE A 110 -0.64 -8.37 -7.88
C ILE A 110 -0.06 -9.56 -7.13
N ILE A 111 1.27 -9.61 -7.07
CA ILE A 111 1.97 -10.52 -6.17
C ILE A 111 2.41 -9.73 -4.92
N LEU A 112 2.18 -10.33 -3.76
CA LEU A 112 2.56 -9.83 -2.45
C LEU A 112 3.62 -10.76 -1.88
N ILE A 113 4.89 -10.34 -1.89
CA ILE A 113 6.01 -11.14 -1.42
C ILE A 113 6.27 -10.79 0.05
N GLU A 114 5.90 -11.69 0.96
CA GLU A 114 6.09 -11.49 2.40
C GLU A 114 7.50 -11.94 2.79
N THR A 115 8.43 -10.99 2.87
CA THR A 115 9.89 -11.27 2.88
C THR A 115 10.35 -12.09 4.09
N ASN A 116 9.74 -11.87 5.26
CA ASN A 116 10.03 -12.62 6.48
C ASN A 116 9.55 -14.07 6.44
N TYR A 117 8.72 -14.41 5.46
CA TYR A 117 8.15 -15.74 5.28
C TYR A 117 8.55 -16.35 3.96
N LEU A 118 9.66 -15.90 3.36
CA LEU A 118 10.23 -16.56 2.20
C LEU A 118 10.71 -17.98 2.56
N PRO A 119 10.69 -18.92 1.60
CA PRO A 119 11.24 -20.25 1.81
C PRO A 119 12.75 -20.21 2.03
N ASN A 120 13.30 -21.32 2.52
CA ASN A 120 14.75 -21.47 2.70
C ASN A 120 15.50 -21.18 1.37
N PRO A 121 16.60 -20.40 1.36
CA PRO A 121 17.33 -20.03 0.14
C PRO A 121 17.87 -21.20 -0.70
N GLN A 122 18.10 -22.37 -0.09
CA GLN A 122 18.53 -23.59 -0.78
C GLN A 122 17.36 -24.43 -1.32
N SER A 123 16.11 -24.01 -1.10
CA SER A 123 14.93 -24.75 -1.54
C SER A 123 14.61 -24.50 -3.03
N ILE A 124 13.99 -25.50 -3.67
CA ILE A 124 13.49 -25.38 -5.05
C ILE A 124 12.47 -24.24 -5.16
N LEU A 125 11.62 -24.05 -4.15
CA LEU A 125 10.63 -22.99 -4.15
C LEU A 125 11.29 -21.60 -4.16
N PHE A 126 12.35 -21.40 -3.36
CA PHE A 126 13.10 -20.15 -3.38
C PHE A 126 13.74 -19.90 -4.75
N ALA A 127 14.38 -20.91 -5.34
CA ALA A 127 14.97 -20.80 -6.67
C ALA A 127 13.93 -20.43 -7.75
N ARG A 128 12.69 -20.93 -7.66
CA ARG A 128 11.60 -20.53 -8.57
C ARG A 128 11.11 -19.10 -8.32
N ILE A 129 11.05 -18.64 -7.07
CA ILE A 129 10.75 -17.23 -6.75
C ILE A 129 11.85 -16.31 -7.28
N GLU A 130 13.11 -16.70 -7.12
CA GLU A 130 14.27 -15.99 -7.68
C GLU A 130 14.19 -15.92 -9.22
N GLU A 131 13.85 -17.02 -9.90
CA GLU A 131 13.61 -17.02 -11.35
C GLU A 131 12.47 -16.06 -11.74
N LEU A 132 11.34 -16.08 -11.03
CA LEU A 132 10.23 -15.15 -11.25
C LEU A 132 10.72 -13.70 -11.16
N CYS A 133 11.41 -13.32 -10.07
CA CYS A 133 11.95 -11.98 -9.89
C CYS A 133 12.98 -11.64 -10.98
N SER A 134 13.83 -12.58 -11.37
CA SER A 134 14.82 -12.36 -12.43
C SER A 134 14.19 -12.02 -13.78
N ILE A 135 13.00 -12.58 -14.08
CA ILE A 135 12.26 -12.26 -15.30
C ILE A 135 11.60 -10.89 -15.17
N ILE A 136 10.97 -10.58 -14.02
CA ILE A 136 10.37 -9.26 -13.77
C ILE A 136 11.42 -8.16 -13.93
N PHE A 137 12.58 -8.32 -13.30
CA PHE A 137 13.65 -7.32 -13.28
C PHE A 137 14.64 -7.46 -14.45
N SER A 138 14.29 -8.23 -15.48
CA SER A 138 15.11 -8.39 -16.68
C SER A 138 15.10 -7.13 -17.57
N ASN A 139 16.03 -7.08 -18.52
CA ASN A 139 16.11 -5.97 -19.48
C ASN A 139 14.83 -5.86 -20.32
N ASN A 140 14.53 -4.65 -20.77
CA ASN A 140 13.37 -4.31 -21.63
C ASN A 140 12.00 -4.34 -20.94
N ASN A 141 11.94 -4.62 -19.64
CA ASN A 141 10.73 -4.39 -18.87
C ASN A 141 10.65 -2.94 -18.39
N GLU A 142 9.43 -2.42 -18.36
CA GLU A 142 9.06 -1.12 -17.83
C GLU A 142 8.64 -1.31 -16.37
N ILE A 143 9.43 -0.78 -15.44
CA ILE A 143 9.16 -0.83 -14.00
C ILE A 143 8.77 0.58 -13.56
N ILE A 144 7.57 0.70 -13.01
CA ILE A 144 7.00 1.98 -12.60
C ILE A 144 6.87 1.96 -11.08
N SER A 145 7.40 2.97 -10.41
CA SER A 145 7.22 3.21 -8.98
C SER A 145 6.74 4.64 -8.78
N TRP A 146 6.13 4.95 -7.63
CA TRP A 146 5.83 6.34 -7.32
C TRP A 146 7.14 7.12 -7.14
N GLY A 147 8.01 6.69 -6.22
CA GLY A 147 9.37 7.23 -6.03
C GLY A 147 10.41 6.59 -6.96
N THR A 148 11.69 6.67 -6.58
CA THR A 148 12.74 5.95 -7.32
C THR A 148 12.78 4.47 -6.92
N ILE A 149 13.05 3.57 -7.87
CA ILE A 149 13.20 2.13 -7.56
C ILE A 149 14.35 1.87 -6.57
N ALA A 150 15.38 2.74 -6.57
CA ALA A 150 16.51 2.62 -5.65
C ALA A 150 16.07 2.79 -4.18
N GLU A 151 15.20 3.76 -3.89
CA GLU A 151 14.64 3.99 -2.55
C GLU A 151 13.73 2.83 -2.14
N GLU A 152 12.87 2.34 -3.03
CA GLU A 152 11.99 1.19 -2.78
C GLU A 152 12.76 -0.06 -2.32
N PHE A 153 13.98 -0.27 -2.81
CA PHE A 153 14.77 -1.46 -2.52
C PHE A 153 15.89 -1.30 -1.50
N GLU A 154 16.07 -0.10 -0.94
CA GLU A 154 17.14 0.18 0.03
C GLU A 154 17.13 -0.84 1.20
N HIS A 155 15.93 -1.20 1.67
CA HIS A 155 15.74 -2.10 2.80
C HIS A 155 15.64 -3.59 2.43
N PHE A 156 15.84 -3.96 1.16
CA PHE A 156 15.62 -5.33 0.65
C PHE A 156 16.90 -6.02 0.11
N HIS A 157 18.04 -5.33 0.10
CA HIS A 157 19.31 -5.87 -0.43
C HIS A 157 19.75 -7.21 0.19
N TYR A 158 19.40 -7.46 1.46
CA TYR A 158 19.76 -8.69 2.16
C TYR A 158 19.11 -9.95 1.58
N LEU A 159 18.01 -9.81 0.84
CA LEU A 159 17.29 -10.95 0.24
C LEU A 159 18.04 -11.54 -0.95
N GLY A 160 18.78 -10.71 -1.70
CA GLY A 160 19.40 -11.14 -2.96
C GLY A 160 18.40 -11.61 -4.01
N LEU A 161 17.12 -11.21 -3.92
CA LEU A 161 16.07 -11.57 -4.88
C LEU A 161 16.00 -10.61 -6.07
N ILE A 162 16.44 -9.37 -5.87
CA ILE A 162 16.26 -8.28 -6.84
C ILE A 162 17.61 -7.98 -7.50
N HIS A 163 17.65 -8.21 -8.80
CA HIS A 163 18.79 -7.94 -9.66
C HIS A 163 18.30 -7.13 -10.85
N LEU A 164 18.39 -5.80 -10.74
CA LEU A 164 17.96 -4.91 -11.81
C LEU A 164 18.84 -5.11 -13.06
N GLY A 165 18.20 -5.41 -14.18
CA GLY A 165 18.85 -5.45 -15.49
C GLY A 165 19.50 -4.10 -15.84
N LYS A 166 20.57 -4.14 -16.63
CA LYS A 166 21.30 -2.93 -17.04
C LYS A 166 20.44 -1.97 -17.90
N ASN A 167 19.45 -2.52 -18.59
CA ASN A 167 18.58 -1.79 -19.53
C ASN A 167 17.11 -1.90 -19.09
N ILE A 168 16.85 -1.73 -17.79
CA ILE A 168 15.48 -1.58 -17.29
C ILE A 168 14.99 -0.17 -17.59
N ASP A 169 13.73 -0.03 -18.00
CA ASP A 169 13.08 1.28 -18.11
C ASP A 169 12.44 1.59 -16.74
N ASP A 170 13.22 2.23 -15.87
CA ASP A 170 12.79 2.71 -14.56
C ASP A 170 12.05 4.04 -14.72
N ILE A 171 10.78 4.04 -14.34
CA ILE A 171 9.90 5.20 -14.37
C ILE A 171 9.57 5.61 -12.93
N ASN A 172 10.29 6.61 -12.42
CA ASN A 172 9.86 7.41 -11.28
C ASN A 172 8.62 8.24 -11.68
N LEU A 173 7.43 7.79 -11.29
CA LEU A 173 6.18 8.41 -11.70
C LEU A 173 5.95 9.76 -11.03
N GLN A 174 6.42 9.97 -9.81
CA GLN A 174 6.29 11.23 -9.07
C GLN A 174 6.96 12.40 -9.81
N SER A 175 8.19 12.19 -10.28
CA SER A 175 8.95 13.18 -11.07
C SER A 175 8.22 13.48 -12.38
N ARG A 176 7.82 12.43 -13.11
CA ARG A 176 7.08 12.56 -14.38
C ARG A 176 5.72 13.24 -14.18
N PHE A 177 5.04 12.95 -13.08
CA PHE A 177 3.75 13.53 -12.72
C PHE A 177 3.88 15.02 -12.44
N SER A 178 4.93 15.41 -11.71
CA SER A 178 5.23 16.81 -11.42
C SER A 178 5.41 17.61 -12.70
N ASP A 179 6.19 17.08 -13.66
CA ASP A 179 6.38 17.70 -14.98
C ASP A 179 5.07 17.77 -15.77
N TRP A 180 4.34 16.66 -15.85
CA TRP A 180 3.06 16.58 -16.57
C TRP A 180 2.02 17.56 -16.00
N LYS A 181 1.92 17.68 -14.68
CA LYS A 181 0.99 18.58 -13.99
C LYS A 181 1.39 20.06 -14.13
N ASN A 182 2.70 20.35 -14.16
CA ASN A 182 3.19 21.72 -14.36
C ASN A 182 3.04 22.17 -15.82
N ASN A 183 3.25 21.27 -16.79
CA ASN A 183 3.08 21.56 -18.20
C ASN A 183 1.60 21.68 -18.61
N SER A 184 0.70 20.92 -17.98
CA SER A 184 -0.74 21.10 -18.21
C SER A 184 -1.29 22.43 -17.68
N LYS A 185 -0.54 23.13 -16.81
CA LYS A 185 -0.88 24.48 -16.31
C LYS A 185 -0.35 25.62 -17.17
N THR A 186 0.44 25.36 -18.21
CA THR A 186 0.85 26.44 -19.13
C THR A 186 -0.34 26.85 -20.00
N HIS A 187 -0.98 27.94 -19.58
CA HIS A 187 -2.07 28.70 -20.21
C HIS A 187 -2.41 28.34 -21.67
N PRO A 188 -3.65 27.94 -21.99
CA PRO A 188 -4.22 28.31 -23.27
C PRO A 188 -4.45 29.84 -23.21
N GLU A 189 -3.66 30.61 -23.97
CA GLU A 189 -3.88 32.03 -24.30
C GLU A 189 -4.04 32.95 -23.07
N MET A 190 -3.10 33.83 -22.73
CA MET A 190 -2.89 35.11 -23.43
C MET A 190 -4.10 35.66 -24.22
N GLU A 191 -5.34 35.44 -23.78
CA GLU A 191 -6.46 36.29 -24.13
C GLU A 191 -6.70 37.30 -23.01
N ARG A 192 -6.25 38.52 -23.32
CA ARG A 192 -6.72 39.81 -22.82
C ARG A 192 -7.94 39.72 -21.88
N ARG A 193 -7.77 40.21 -20.65
CA ARG A 193 -8.63 41.30 -20.14
C ARG A 193 -8.07 41.91 -18.87
N ASP A 194 -7.89 43.21 -19.00
CA ASP A 194 -8.00 44.24 -17.99
C ASP A 194 -8.86 43.84 -16.78
N GLU A 195 -8.33 44.17 -15.61
CA GLU A 195 -8.99 44.74 -14.44
C GLU A 195 -10.39 44.23 -14.03
N ILE A 196 -10.48 43.87 -12.74
CA ILE A 196 -11.70 43.77 -11.91
C ILE A 196 -12.39 42.40 -11.91
N THR A 197 -12.01 41.55 -10.95
CA THR A 197 -12.82 41.23 -9.76
C THR A 197 -12.17 40.13 -8.94
N GLY A 198 -12.09 40.34 -7.63
CA GLY A 198 -11.55 39.38 -6.68
C GLY A 198 -12.34 38.08 -6.69
N HIS A 199 -11.73 37.02 -7.19
CA HIS A 199 -12.17 35.66 -6.95
C HIS A 199 -11.04 34.94 -6.22
N VAL A 200 -11.39 34.36 -5.08
CA VAL A 200 -10.50 33.71 -4.12
C VAL A 200 -9.63 32.69 -4.87
N SER A 201 -8.34 33.02 -4.98
CA SER A 201 -7.32 32.11 -5.49
C SER A 201 -7.27 30.89 -4.58
N LEU A 202 -7.27 29.71 -5.19
CA LEU A 202 -6.99 28.43 -4.54
C LEU A 202 -5.47 28.39 -4.23
N ASP A 203 -4.99 29.36 -3.47
CA ASP A 203 -3.59 29.52 -3.10
C ASP A 203 -3.21 28.42 -2.11
N MET A 204 -2.13 27.72 -2.46
CA MET A 204 -1.26 26.96 -1.56
C MET A 204 -1.97 25.98 -0.61
N LEU A 205 -2.41 24.85 -1.17
CA LEU A 205 -2.22 23.60 -0.43
C LEU A 205 -0.71 23.43 -0.26
N ASP A 206 -0.23 23.58 0.97
CA ASP A 206 1.11 23.24 1.40
C ASP A 206 1.29 21.71 1.20
N ILE A 207 1.91 21.34 0.06
CA ILE A 207 2.01 19.94 -0.43
C ILE A 207 3.36 19.30 -0.04
N SER A 208 4.34 20.08 0.46
CA SER A 208 5.57 19.51 1.03
C SER A 208 5.33 19.04 2.45
N GLY A 209 5.21 17.73 2.64
CA GLY A 209 5.02 17.15 3.97
C GLY A 209 5.03 15.64 3.99
N ASP A 210 5.84 15.02 3.15
CA ASP A 210 6.43 13.72 3.43
C ASP A 210 7.92 13.92 3.09
N ASP A 211 8.77 13.61 4.08
CA ASP A 211 10.24 13.52 3.99
C ASP A 211 11.03 14.82 3.75
N ASP A 212 11.22 15.61 4.82
CA ASP A 212 12.51 16.28 5.04
C ASP A 212 12.66 16.81 6.48
N ASP A 213 13.83 16.51 7.04
CA ASP A 213 14.37 17.00 8.31
C ASP A 213 14.73 18.49 8.21
N MET A 214 13.71 19.36 8.11
CA MET A 214 13.94 20.79 8.30
C MET A 214 14.16 21.07 9.80
N ASP A 215 15.42 21.08 10.21
CA ASP A 215 15.86 21.70 11.46
C ASP A 215 15.46 23.18 11.46
N ASP A 216 14.63 23.57 12.42
CA ASP A 216 14.26 24.96 12.68
C ASP A 216 15.44 25.71 13.32
N GLU A 217 16.54 25.91 12.59
CA GLU A 217 17.43 27.04 12.86
C GLU A 217 16.91 28.25 12.08
N GLN A 218 16.31 29.20 12.80
CA GLN A 218 15.87 30.47 12.22
C GLN A 218 17.04 31.21 11.56
N PRO A 219 16.99 31.51 10.25
CA PRO A 219 17.86 32.51 9.67
C PRO A 219 17.10 33.84 9.66
N ASN A 220 17.51 34.72 10.55
CA ASN A 220 17.25 36.14 10.46
C ASN A 220 17.84 36.67 9.14
N TYR A 221 17.02 36.92 8.11
CA TYR A 221 17.48 37.60 6.88
C TYR A 221 16.52 38.69 6.41
N ASN A 222 17.14 39.87 6.27
CA ASN A 222 16.63 41.04 5.57
C ASN A 222 16.15 40.70 4.15
N PHE A 223 14.97 41.21 3.85
CA PHE A 223 14.31 41.17 2.56
C PHE A 223 15.11 41.97 1.51
N GLN A 224 15.76 41.27 0.58
CA GLN A 224 16.04 41.81 -0.76
C GLN A 224 15.38 40.91 -1.79
N VAL A 225 14.34 41.48 -2.40
CA VAL A 225 13.50 40.88 -3.42
C VAL A 225 14.32 40.69 -4.70
N ASN A 226 14.74 39.46 -4.96
CA ASN A 226 15.10 39.00 -6.31
C ASN A 226 14.05 37.99 -6.76
N THR A 227 13.05 38.48 -7.49
CA THR A 227 12.05 37.66 -8.19
C THR A 227 12.67 37.03 -9.43
N HIS A 228 13.44 35.96 -9.23
CA HIS A 228 13.59 34.92 -10.24
C HIS A 228 13.05 33.62 -9.65
N GLN A 229 12.05 33.08 -10.34
CA GLN A 229 11.29 31.88 -10.02
C GLN A 229 12.21 30.70 -9.71
N GLN A 230 12.56 30.50 -8.44
CA GLN A 230 12.76 29.14 -7.95
C GLN A 230 11.36 28.53 -7.86
N ARG A 231 10.91 27.89 -8.96
CA ARG A 231 9.88 26.86 -8.83
C ARG A 231 10.51 25.82 -7.91
N SER A 232 10.17 25.83 -6.63
CA SER A 232 10.44 24.68 -5.79
C SER A 232 9.82 23.49 -6.53
N ASN A 233 10.61 22.47 -6.83
CA ASN A 233 10.10 21.18 -7.26
C ASN A 233 9.34 20.63 -6.07
N ILE A 234 8.07 21.02 -5.93
CA ILE A 234 7.19 20.47 -4.91
C ILE A 234 6.99 19.02 -5.30
N GLU A 235 7.62 18.12 -4.55
CA GLU A 235 7.39 16.70 -4.69
C GLU A 235 5.94 16.38 -4.35
N TRP A 236 5.25 15.72 -5.28
CA TRP A 236 3.87 15.33 -5.09
C TRP A 236 3.81 14.05 -4.27
N SER A 237 2.98 14.00 -3.23
CA SER A 237 2.63 12.72 -2.62
C SER A 237 1.64 11.96 -3.53
N LEU A 238 1.68 10.63 -3.49
CA LEU A 238 0.75 9.78 -4.23
C LEU A 238 -0.70 10.13 -3.89
N GLN A 239 -1.00 10.38 -2.61
CA GLN A 239 -2.31 10.82 -2.16
C GLN A 239 -2.80 12.08 -2.87
N ALA A 240 -1.93 13.09 -2.97
CA ALA A 240 -2.28 14.36 -3.62
C ALA A 240 -2.50 14.16 -5.13
N ALA A 241 -1.69 13.31 -5.76
CA ALA A 241 -1.83 12.95 -7.16
C ALA A 241 -3.15 12.22 -7.44
N VAL A 242 -3.49 11.21 -6.62
CA VAL A 242 -4.77 10.48 -6.70
C VAL A 242 -5.95 11.42 -6.51
N ALA A 243 -5.93 12.26 -5.47
CA ALA A 243 -7.01 13.22 -5.22
C ALA A 243 -7.21 14.20 -6.39
N THR A 244 -6.13 14.77 -6.94
CA THR A 244 -6.24 15.78 -8.00
C THR A 244 -6.55 15.20 -9.38
N THR A 245 -6.21 13.94 -9.66
CA THR A 245 -6.40 13.34 -10.98
C THR A 245 -7.57 12.39 -11.06
N LEU A 246 -7.84 11.65 -9.99
CA LEU A 246 -8.87 10.62 -9.95
C LEU A 246 -10.10 11.04 -9.16
N ASP A 247 -10.05 12.17 -8.44
CA ASP A 247 -11.11 12.62 -7.52
C ASP A 247 -11.45 11.54 -6.45
N LYS A 248 -10.41 10.82 -6.01
CA LYS A 248 -10.49 9.71 -5.05
C LYS A 248 -9.60 9.94 -3.83
N PHE A 249 -9.92 9.27 -2.73
CA PHE A 249 -9.17 9.23 -1.47
C PHE A 249 -8.47 7.87 -1.33
N LEU A 250 -7.15 7.84 -1.40
CA LEU A 250 -6.37 6.66 -1.06
C LEU A 250 -6.15 6.62 0.47
N ASP A 251 -6.46 5.51 1.13
CA ASP A 251 -6.51 5.47 2.60
C ASP A 251 -5.13 5.13 3.19
N LYS A 252 -4.36 6.15 3.56
CA LYS A 252 -3.01 5.98 4.13
C LYS A 252 -2.99 5.63 5.63
N THR A 253 -4.10 5.20 6.24
CA THR A 253 -4.11 4.86 7.68
C THR A 253 -3.25 3.66 8.04
N GLU A 254 -3.01 2.77 7.08
CA GLU A 254 -2.30 1.52 7.34
C GLU A 254 -0.80 1.58 6.96
N THR A 255 -0.26 2.76 6.61
CA THR A 255 1.15 2.93 6.22
C THR A 255 2.12 2.57 7.37
N ILE A 256 1.86 3.06 8.59
CA ILE A 256 2.69 2.74 9.77
C ILE A 256 2.07 1.55 10.48
N ASN A 257 2.65 0.36 10.27
CA ASN A 257 2.12 -0.88 10.79
C ASN A 257 3.17 -1.99 10.90
N HIS A 258 2.77 -3.06 11.59
CA HIS A 258 3.57 -4.29 11.70
C HIS A 258 3.56 -5.14 10.43
N TRP A 259 4.12 -4.62 9.33
CA TRP A 259 4.25 -5.31 8.03
C TRP A 259 5.04 -6.62 8.12
N LYS A 260 5.97 -6.78 9.07
CA LYS A 260 6.67 -8.05 9.30
C LYS A 260 5.74 -9.18 9.70
N CYS A 261 4.56 -8.87 10.21
CA CYS A 261 3.55 -9.86 10.53
C CYS A 261 2.74 -10.15 9.27
N GLY A 262 2.90 -11.36 8.75
CA GLY A 262 2.39 -11.73 7.43
C GLY A 262 0.91 -11.40 7.22
N LEU A 263 0.58 -10.97 6.00
CA LEU A 263 -0.78 -10.60 5.61
C LEU A 263 -1.64 -11.83 5.30
N ASN A 264 -1.04 -12.92 4.84
CA ASN A 264 -1.77 -14.15 4.55
C ASN A 264 -2.22 -14.84 5.85
N PHE A 265 -3.53 -15.02 5.99
CA PHE A 265 -4.15 -15.71 7.11
C PHE A 265 -3.70 -17.16 7.28
N GLU A 266 -3.35 -17.84 6.19
CA GLU A 266 -2.89 -19.24 6.24
C GLU A 266 -1.56 -19.42 6.96
N LEU A 267 -0.77 -18.35 7.09
CA LEU A 267 0.49 -18.40 7.82
C LEU A 267 0.28 -18.32 9.34
N ASN A 268 -0.87 -17.85 9.82
CA ASN A 268 -1.20 -17.69 11.25
C ASN A 268 -0.14 -16.91 12.06
N THR A 269 0.59 -16.02 11.41
CA THR A 269 1.77 -15.29 11.95
C THR A 269 1.43 -14.31 13.06
N TRP A 270 0.17 -13.91 13.15
CA TRP A 270 -0.38 -12.93 14.05
C TRP A 270 -1.02 -13.57 15.31
N GLN A 271 -1.24 -14.88 15.35
CA GLN A 271 -1.96 -15.54 16.47
C GLN A 271 -1.24 -15.48 17.83
N ASN A 272 0.08 -15.36 17.82
CA ASN A 272 0.90 -15.38 19.04
C ASN A 272 1.46 -14.00 19.41
N LYS A 273 1.06 -12.94 18.69
CA LYS A 273 1.58 -11.59 18.91
C LYS A 273 0.57 -10.74 19.67
N LEU A 274 1.05 -10.04 20.69
CA LEU A 274 0.27 -9.05 21.43
C LEU A 274 0.40 -7.71 20.71
N PHE A 275 -0.62 -7.36 19.92
CA PHE A 275 -0.67 -6.06 19.23
C PHE A 275 -1.36 -4.97 20.05
N SER A 276 -2.19 -5.35 21.03
CA SER A 276 -2.83 -4.42 21.97
C SER A 276 -2.35 -4.71 23.38
N ARG A 277 -2.41 -3.69 24.24
CA ARG A 277 -1.76 -3.66 25.56
C ARG A 277 -2.12 -4.81 26.52
N ASN A 278 -3.17 -5.61 26.29
CA ASN A 278 -3.50 -6.73 27.20
C ASN A 278 -4.38 -7.87 26.64
N ARG A 279 -4.92 -7.81 25.40
CA ARG A 279 -5.70 -8.91 24.83
C ARG A 279 -5.55 -8.99 23.32
N TYR A 280 -5.14 -10.16 22.84
CA TYR A 280 -5.24 -10.48 21.43
C TYR A 280 -6.73 -10.70 21.08
N ASP A 281 -7.21 -9.94 20.10
CA ASP A 281 -8.53 -10.14 19.49
C ASP A 281 -8.32 -10.56 18.04
N LYS A 282 -8.71 -11.81 17.75
CA LYS A 282 -8.55 -12.43 16.44
C LYS A 282 -9.28 -11.65 15.34
N GLN A 283 -10.48 -11.16 15.62
CA GLN A 283 -11.33 -10.52 14.61
C GLN A 283 -10.83 -9.12 14.29
N ILE A 284 -10.40 -8.36 15.29
CA ILE A 284 -9.78 -7.04 15.10
C ILE A 284 -8.52 -7.18 14.26
N GLU A 285 -7.67 -8.14 14.59
CA GLU A 285 -6.41 -8.36 13.86
C GLU A 285 -6.65 -8.82 12.42
N GLN A 286 -7.58 -9.74 12.19
CA GLN A 286 -7.96 -10.13 10.82
C GLN A 286 -8.48 -8.94 10.01
N THR A 287 -9.33 -8.11 10.63
CA THR A 287 -9.85 -6.90 9.97
C THR A 287 -8.72 -5.93 9.62
N LYS A 288 -7.76 -5.73 10.53
CA LYS A 288 -6.59 -4.89 10.30
C LYS A 288 -5.74 -5.41 9.13
N ARG A 289 -5.44 -6.71 9.09
CA ARG A 289 -4.67 -7.32 8.00
C ARG A 289 -5.37 -7.24 6.64
N LEU A 290 -6.71 -7.34 6.61
CA LEU A 290 -7.48 -7.10 5.38
C LEU A 290 -7.32 -5.65 4.90
N LYS A 291 -7.36 -4.67 5.81
CA LYS A 291 -7.13 -3.26 5.47
C LYS A 291 -5.72 -3.02 4.97
N MET A 292 -4.70 -3.56 5.65
CA MET A 292 -3.30 -3.48 5.19
C MET A 292 -3.11 -4.09 3.80
N LYS A 293 -3.70 -5.27 3.55
CA LYS A 293 -3.67 -5.90 2.23
C LYS A 293 -4.35 -5.03 1.17
N GLN A 294 -5.51 -4.45 1.49
CA GLN A 294 -6.24 -3.59 0.57
C GLN A 294 -5.45 -2.31 0.27
N TYR A 295 -4.84 -1.70 1.27
CA TYR A 295 -3.94 -0.56 1.10
C TYR A 295 -2.79 -0.89 0.14
N ALA A 296 -2.10 -2.02 0.33
CA ALA A 296 -0.98 -2.43 -0.53
C ALA A 296 -1.41 -2.65 -2.00
N ILE A 297 -2.66 -3.10 -2.21
CA ILE A 297 -3.27 -3.24 -3.54
C ILE A 297 -3.61 -1.86 -4.14
N ASP A 298 -4.22 -0.99 -3.33
CA ASP A 298 -4.67 0.33 -3.77
C ASP A 298 -3.49 1.24 -4.10
N ASP A 299 -2.37 1.15 -3.37
CA ASP A 299 -1.14 1.91 -3.67
C ASP A 299 -0.63 1.61 -5.08
N CYS A 300 -0.33 0.35 -5.37
CA CYS A 300 0.12 -0.10 -6.68
C CYS A 300 -0.86 0.25 -7.80
N THR A 301 -2.15 0.02 -7.58
CA THR A 301 -3.15 0.20 -8.63
C THR A 301 -3.47 1.66 -8.90
N SER A 302 -3.34 2.52 -7.90
CA SER A 302 -3.48 3.96 -8.07
C SER A 302 -2.34 4.55 -8.91
N VAL A 303 -1.10 4.09 -8.70
CA VAL A 303 0.07 4.42 -9.55
C VAL A 303 -0.19 3.98 -10.99
N THR A 304 -0.74 2.78 -11.20
CA THR A 304 -1.11 2.29 -12.53
C THR A 304 -2.18 3.17 -13.21
N GLU A 305 -3.24 3.57 -12.50
CA GLU A 305 -4.30 4.43 -13.05
C GLU A 305 -3.75 5.81 -13.45
N ILE A 306 -2.93 6.42 -12.59
CA ILE A 306 -2.26 7.70 -12.89
C ILE A 306 -1.36 7.56 -14.12
N PHE A 307 -0.57 6.49 -14.21
CA PHE A 307 0.31 6.23 -15.34
C PHE A 307 -0.47 6.19 -16.67
N PHE A 308 -1.60 5.49 -16.73
CA PHE A 308 -2.40 5.42 -17.96
C PHE A 308 -3.13 6.72 -18.30
N ILE A 309 -3.45 7.56 -17.31
CA ILE A 309 -3.95 8.93 -17.57
C ILE A 309 -2.86 9.80 -18.18
N MET A 310 -1.63 9.69 -17.69
CA MET A 310 -0.49 10.45 -18.21
C MET A 310 -0.07 9.97 -19.60
N TYR A 311 -0.18 8.67 -19.87
CA TYR A 311 0.26 8.06 -21.13
C TYR A 311 -0.84 7.19 -21.80
N PRO A 312 -1.93 7.79 -22.32
CA PRO A 312 -3.03 7.03 -22.91
C PRO A 312 -2.60 6.14 -24.10
N SER A 313 -1.55 6.52 -24.82
CA SER A 313 -1.01 5.73 -25.94
C SER A 313 -0.41 4.38 -25.50
N LYS A 314 0.04 4.26 -24.25
CA LYS A 314 0.63 3.03 -23.70
C LYS A 314 -0.42 1.96 -23.36
N ILE A 315 -1.71 2.30 -23.40
CA ILE A 315 -2.83 1.37 -23.13
C ILE A 315 -2.84 0.19 -24.13
N ASN A 316 -2.56 0.46 -25.41
CA ASN A 316 -2.75 -0.53 -26.49
C ASN A 316 -1.50 -1.35 -26.81
N HIS A 317 -0.31 -0.95 -26.35
CA HIS A 317 0.95 -1.59 -26.75
C HIS A 317 1.13 -3.02 -26.24
N ASN A 318 0.41 -3.45 -25.20
CA ASN A 318 0.52 -4.84 -24.72
C ASN A 318 -0.06 -5.87 -25.70
N ASN A 319 -0.91 -5.46 -26.66
CA ASN A 319 -1.53 -6.38 -27.61
C ASN A 319 -0.72 -6.56 -28.91
N GLU A 320 0.16 -5.63 -29.26
CA GLU A 320 0.84 -5.60 -30.57
C GLU A 320 2.21 -6.28 -30.59
N VAL A 321 2.88 -6.45 -29.43
CA VAL A 321 4.28 -6.95 -29.37
C VAL A 321 4.41 -8.48 -29.52
N LYS A 322 3.32 -9.23 -29.69
CA LYS A 322 3.35 -10.71 -29.71
C LYS A 322 4.03 -11.37 -30.93
N ASN A 323 4.62 -10.64 -31.87
CA ASN A 323 5.23 -11.22 -33.09
C ASN A 323 6.75 -11.06 -33.23
N GLU A 324 7.46 -10.45 -32.28
CA GLU A 324 8.92 -10.33 -32.39
C GLU A 324 9.64 -11.20 -31.35
N ILE A 325 10.36 -12.21 -31.85
CA ILE A 325 11.15 -13.16 -31.05
C ILE A 325 12.38 -12.42 -30.49
N PRO A 326 12.60 -12.37 -29.16
CA PRO A 326 13.79 -11.72 -28.60
C PRO A 326 15.06 -12.56 -28.82
N PRO A 327 16.23 -11.95 -29.07
CA PRO A 327 17.50 -12.66 -29.16
C PRO A 327 18.01 -13.06 -27.76
N ALA A 328 18.52 -14.28 -27.67
CA ALA A 328 19.05 -14.87 -26.44
C ALA A 328 20.24 -14.05 -25.89
N THR A 329 20.17 -13.66 -24.62
CA THR A 329 21.27 -12.97 -23.92
C THR A 329 21.86 -13.85 -22.82
N THR A 330 23.18 -14.00 -22.86
CA THR A 330 24.02 -14.84 -21.98
C THR A 330 24.19 -14.24 -20.58
N ALA A 331 23.99 -15.07 -19.55
CA ALA A 331 24.12 -14.71 -18.14
C ALA A 331 25.59 -14.52 -17.70
N THR A 332 25.84 -13.53 -16.85
CA THR A 332 27.14 -13.34 -16.16
C THR A 332 26.92 -13.32 -14.66
N THR A 333 27.65 -14.17 -13.94
CA THR A 333 27.55 -14.41 -12.49
C THR A 333 28.26 -13.31 -11.68
N ALA A 334 27.61 -12.77 -10.65
CA ALA A 334 28.18 -11.81 -9.72
C ALA A 334 28.32 -12.39 -8.30
N THR A 335 29.47 -12.15 -7.68
CA THR A 335 29.89 -12.70 -6.38
C THR A 335 29.51 -11.77 -5.21
N ARG A 336 28.93 -12.35 -4.16
CA ARG A 336 28.45 -11.68 -2.94
C ARG A 336 29.56 -11.50 -1.90
N ARG A 337 29.63 -10.34 -1.24
CA ARG A 337 30.42 -10.10 -0.01
C ARG A 337 29.47 -9.88 1.17
N THR A 338 29.87 -10.39 2.33
CA THR A 338 29.13 -10.30 3.60
C THR A 338 29.89 -9.38 4.56
N ILE A 339 29.20 -8.46 5.21
CA ILE A 339 29.71 -7.72 6.38
C ILE A 339 28.66 -7.81 7.49
N LEU A 340 29.12 -8.27 8.65
CA LEU A 340 28.44 -8.30 9.95
C LEU A 340 28.78 -6.99 10.68
N ASP A 341 27.81 -6.41 11.41
CA ASP A 341 28.15 -5.70 12.65
C ASP A 341 26.99 -5.64 13.65
N LEU A 342 27.38 -5.63 14.93
CA LEU A 342 26.59 -5.71 16.17
C LEU A 342 26.73 -4.39 16.96
N ARG A 343 25.63 -3.80 17.49
CA ARG A 343 25.46 -3.37 18.91
C ARG A 343 24.31 -2.38 19.25
N ASP A 344 23.73 -2.66 20.42
CA ASP A 344 23.27 -1.88 21.62
C ASP A 344 22.31 -0.68 21.59
N ASP A 345 21.05 -0.99 21.93
CA ASP A 345 20.09 -0.39 22.89
C ASP A 345 19.70 1.09 22.97
N LEU A 346 18.38 1.26 23.18
CA LEU A 346 17.55 2.40 23.62
C LEU A 346 16.56 2.94 22.58
N SER A 347 15.28 2.65 22.78
CA SER A 347 14.17 3.55 22.43
C SER A 347 12.96 3.29 23.33
N ASP A 348 12.66 4.26 24.18
CA ASP A 348 11.42 4.36 24.96
C ASP A 348 10.27 4.86 24.09
N ILE A 349 9.13 4.15 24.16
CA ILE A 349 7.80 4.42 23.58
C ILE A 349 7.78 4.49 22.05
N SER A 350 7.26 3.42 21.42
CA SER A 350 7.10 3.32 19.96
C SER A 350 5.99 4.24 19.44
N GLU A 351 6.09 4.63 18.18
CA GLU A 351 5.07 5.43 17.48
C GLU A 351 3.70 4.72 17.47
N ASP A 352 3.69 3.39 17.45
CA ASP A 352 2.48 2.56 17.62
C ASP A 352 1.79 2.77 18.97
N GLU A 353 2.56 2.98 20.05
CA GLU A 353 2.00 3.28 21.38
C GLU A 353 1.34 4.66 21.38
N LEU A 354 1.88 5.62 20.62
CA LEU A 354 1.27 6.93 20.38
C LEU A 354 -0.01 6.83 19.53
N ILE A 355 -0.02 6.01 18.47
CA ILE A 355 -1.19 5.79 17.61
C ILE A 355 -2.30 5.07 18.37
N GLU A 356 -2.00 4.00 19.12
CA GLU A 356 -2.95 3.28 19.98
C GLU A 356 -3.58 4.18 21.04
N ILE A 357 -2.81 5.12 21.63
CA ILE A 357 -3.36 6.10 22.58
C ILE A 357 -4.35 7.07 21.90
N LEU A 358 -4.18 7.33 20.60
CA LEU A 358 -5.04 8.22 19.84
C LEU A 358 -6.28 7.50 19.26
N LYS A 359 -6.20 6.18 18.97
CA LYS A 359 -7.30 5.33 18.41
C LYS A 359 -8.70 5.54 19.04
N PRO A 360 -8.88 5.60 20.37
CA PRO A 360 -10.20 5.75 21.00
C PRO A 360 -10.93 7.06 20.65
N LYS A 361 -10.24 8.05 20.07
CA LYS A 361 -10.85 9.31 19.59
C LYS A 361 -11.42 9.21 18.16
N PHE A 362 -11.04 8.18 17.41
CA PHE A 362 -11.41 8.02 15.99
C PHE A 362 -12.64 7.13 15.81
N ASP A 363 -12.84 6.11 16.66
CA ASP A 363 -13.97 5.17 16.58
C ASP A 363 -15.26 5.71 17.23
N LYS A 364 -15.68 6.94 16.93
CA LYS A 364 -17.06 7.35 17.23
C LYS A 364 -17.98 6.71 16.18
N PRO A 365 -19.01 5.96 16.57
CA PRO A 365 -19.95 5.40 15.61
C PRO A 365 -20.58 6.53 14.81
N GLN A 366 -20.47 6.45 13.49
CA GLN A 366 -21.25 7.28 12.59
C GLN A 366 -22.71 7.15 13.02
N THR A 367 -23.33 8.27 13.37
CA THR A 367 -24.76 8.31 13.66
C THR A 367 -25.46 7.95 12.37
N THR A 368 -25.92 6.72 12.24
CA THR A 368 -26.76 6.26 11.15
C THR A 368 -27.98 7.19 11.09
N LEU A 369 -28.03 8.04 10.06
CA LEU A 369 -29.26 8.73 9.69
C LEU A 369 -30.29 7.65 9.39
N GLN A 370 -31.27 7.48 10.29
CA GLN A 370 -32.47 6.72 10.02
C GLN A 370 -33.19 7.38 8.85
N ILE A 371 -33.01 6.82 7.66
CA ILE A 371 -33.92 7.06 6.54
C ILE A 371 -35.22 6.35 6.91
N LEU A 372 -36.24 7.15 7.21
CA LEU A 372 -37.65 6.73 7.21
C LEU A 372 -37.96 6.18 5.82
N ASN A 373 -38.05 4.86 5.70
CA ASN A 373 -38.65 4.22 4.54
C ASN A 373 -40.03 3.70 4.93
N GLU A 374 -41.00 4.15 4.14
CA GLU A 374 -42.42 3.84 4.18
C GLU A 374 -42.66 2.32 4.02
N GLU A 375 -43.72 1.84 4.67
CA GLU A 375 -44.24 0.48 4.56
C GLU A 375 -44.59 0.10 3.11
N PRO A 376 -44.35 -1.15 2.71
CA PRO A 376 -45.18 -1.78 1.71
C PRO A 376 -46.11 -2.84 2.32
N ALA A 377 -47.36 -2.71 1.87
CA ALA A 377 -48.54 -3.53 2.07
C ALA A 377 -48.31 -5.05 2.26
N THR A 378 -49.11 -5.55 3.19
CA THR A 378 -49.43 -6.95 3.46
C THR A 378 -49.96 -7.66 2.20
N LEU A 379 -49.39 -8.80 1.86
CA LEU A 379 -50.00 -9.76 0.95
C LEU A 379 -49.98 -11.15 1.60
N THR A 380 -51.16 -11.54 2.08
CA THR A 380 -51.49 -12.84 2.67
C THR A 380 -51.63 -13.88 1.56
N ILE A 381 -50.86 -14.97 1.59
CA ILE A 381 -51.20 -16.21 0.90
C ILE A 381 -50.94 -17.39 1.84
N GLN A 382 -51.94 -18.27 1.89
CA GLN A 382 -52.12 -19.39 2.80
C GLN A 382 -51.17 -20.57 2.55
N ALA A 383 -51.03 -21.36 3.61
CA ALA A 383 -50.28 -22.61 3.72
C ALA A 383 -50.81 -23.76 2.85
N THR A 384 -49.91 -24.69 2.52
CA THR A 384 -50.18 -26.14 2.56
C THR A 384 -48.93 -26.88 3.05
N ALA A 385 -49.16 -27.78 4.00
CA ALA A 385 -48.21 -28.69 4.63
C ALA A 385 -48.20 -30.04 3.90
N GLU A 386 -47.08 -30.77 3.97
CA GLU A 386 -46.83 -32.21 3.72
C GLU A 386 -45.29 -32.33 3.60
N GLU A 387 -44.50 -33.23 4.19
CA GLU A 387 -44.63 -34.42 5.04
C GLU A 387 -43.25 -34.56 5.74
N MET A 388 -43.23 -34.88 7.05
CA MET A 388 -42.05 -35.40 7.74
C MET A 388 -42.45 -36.67 8.49
N ASN A 389 -42.04 -37.82 7.95
CA ASN A 389 -41.92 -39.09 8.68
C ASN A 389 -40.42 -39.35 8.86
N GLU A 390 -39.92 -39.39 10.10
CA GLU A 390 -39.70 -40.63 10.88
C GLU A 390 -38.89 -41.68 10.13
N PHE A 391 -37.66 -41.98 10.60
CA PHE A 391 -37.36 -43.29 11.16
C PHE A 391 -36.05 -43.31 11.96
N ASN A 392 -36.10 -44.06 13.05
CA ASN A 392 -35.12 -44.21 14.13
C ASN A 392 -33.94 -45.15 13.81
N LEU A 393 -32.88 -44.94 14.61
CA LEU A 393 -31.91 -45.89 15.22
C LEU A 393 -31.94 -47.37 14.81
N THR A 394 -30.73 -47.93 14.63
CA THR A 394 -30.30 -49.14 15.37
C THR A 394 -28.77 -49.23 15.46
N ASP A 395 -28.30 -49.47 16.69
CA ASP A 395 -27.00 -50.07 17.05
C ASP A 395 -26.81 -51.46 16.43
N GLU A 396 -25.56 -51.86 16.17
CA GLU A 396 -25.01 -53.17 16.55
C GLU A 396 -23.51 -53.28 16.21
N GLN A 397 -22.67 -53.51 17.22
CA GLN A 397 -21.44 -54.31 17.09
C GLN A 397 -21.83 -55.80 17.13
N PRO A 398 -21.04 -56.74 16.55
CA PRO A 398 -20.00 -57.40 17.36
C PRO A 398 -18.76 -57.99 16.63
N GLN A 399 -17.69 -58.13 17.43
CA GLN A 399 -16.72 -59.22 17.55
C GLN A 399 -15.83 -59.72 16.37
N GLN A 400 -14.52 -59.57 16.64
CA GLN A 400 -13.41 -60.54 16.57
C GLN A 400 -13.55 -61.83 15.74
N SER A 401 -12.52 -62.09 14.91
CA SER A 401 -11.92 -63.42 14.76
C SER A 401 -10.45 -63.34 14.31
N GLN A 402 -9.68 -64.27 14.86
CA GLN A 402 -8.25 -64.52 14.70
C GLN A 402 -7.92 -65.11 13.32
N THR A 403 -6.69 -64.95 12.85
CA THR A 403 -5.97 -66.03 12.14
C THR A 403 -4.46 -65.83 12.25
N THR A 404 -3.81 -66.84 12.84
CA THR A 404 -2.41 -67.23 12.71
C THR A 404 -2.08 -67.67 11.29
N THR A 405 -0.91 -67.30 10.78
CA THR A 405 0.06 -68.22 10.14
C THR A 405 1.44 -67.61 10.19
#